data_AF-A0A7S1A8T1-F1
#
_entry.id   AF-A0A7S1A8T1-F1
#
_cell.length_a   1.000
_cell.length_b   1.000
_cell.length_c   1.000
_cell.angle_alpha   90.00
_cell.angle_beta   90.00
_cell.angle_gamma   90.00
#
_symmetry.space_group_name_H-M   'P 1'
#
loop_
_entity.id
_entity.type
_entity.pdbx_description
1 polymer ?
#
loop_
_entity_poly.entity_id
_entity_poly.type
_entity_poly.pdbx_seq_one_letter_code
_entity_poly.pdbx_strand_id
1 'polypeptide(L)'
;FDDMMGFISKRRRGFRQVVAVDADFDLFSRAWCVAELVKAKELNIMQTMKLHSNEKLINHWKKLENVRVQKCLASRPEDKALILSKIPSFTAFNKELRQLILGSIQGWVDGAEQCDHLGRIVRSIKRQGPS
;
A
#
# COMPACT_ATOMS: atom_id res chain seq x y z
N PHE A 1 1.42 -14.07 -9.68
CA PHE A 1 2.53 -13.24 -9.20
C PHE A 1 3.29 -13.90 -8.05
N ASP A 2 2.61 -14.61 -7.12
CA ASP A 2 3.23 -15.26 -5.95
C ASP A 2 4.51 -16.05 -6.28
N ASP A 3 4.41 -17.02 -7.20
CA ASP A 3 5.53 -17.88 -7.58
C ASP A 3 6.66 -17.10 -8.25
N MET A 4 6.30 -16.16 -9.13
CA MET A 4 7.26 -15.30 -9.83
C MET A 4 8.06 -14.44 -8.83
N MET A 5 7.38 -13.75 -7.92
CA MET A 5 8.03 -12.90 -6.94
C MET A 5 8.90 -13.73 -5.98
N GLY A 6 8.41 -14.88 -5.53
CA GLY A 6 9.17 -15.80 -4.68
C GLY A 6 10.37 -16.42 -5.38
N PHE A 7 10.27 -16.70 -6.68
CA PHE A 7 11.36 -17.25 -7.48
C PHE A 7 12.46 -16.22 -7.73
N ILE A 8 12.09 -14.98 -8.08
CA ILE A 8 13.04 -13.91 -8.39
C ILE A 8 13.74 -13.41 -7.13
N SER A 9 13.00 -13.19 -6.03
CA SER A 9 13.58 -12.69 -4.77
C SER A 9 14.67 -13.60 -4.20
N LYS A 10 14.52 -14.92 -4.37
CA LYS A 10 15.52 -15.92 -3.96
C LYS A 10 16.79 -15.93 -4.84
N ARG A 11 16.69 -15.51 -6.10
CA ARG A 11 17.80 -15.62 -7.08
C ARG A 11 18.52 -14.31 -7.37
N ARG A 12 17.84 -13.17 -7.22
CA ARG A 12 18.41 -11.85 -7.53
C ARG A 12 18.57 -11.06 -6.24
N ARG A 13 19.82 -10.95 -5.76
CA ARG A 13 20.14 -10.05 -4.65
C ARG A 13 19.78 -8.62 -5.05
N GLY A 14 19.14 -7.90 -4.14
CA GLY A 14 18.73 -6.52 -4.38
C GLY A 14 17.54 -6.35 -5.32
N PHE A 15 16.73 -7.39 -5.54
CA PHE A 15 15.43 -7.22 -6.19
C PHE A 15 14.53 -6.29 -5.36
N ARG A 16 13.87 -5.33 -6.01
CA ARG A 16 13.06 -4.29 -5.38
C ARG A 16 11.77 -4.10 -6.16
N GLN A 17 10.74 -3.59 -5.49
CA GLN A 17 9.48 -3.24 -6.10
C GLN A 17 9.29 -1.71 -6.04
N VAL A 18 9.11 -1.09 -7.20
CA VAL A 18 8.69 0.32 -7.30
C VAL A 18 7.18 0.34 -7.55
N VAL A 19 6.47 1.10 -6.72
CA VAL A 19 5.01 1.21 -6.76
C VAL A 19 4.68 2.64 -7.17
N ALA A 20 4.36 2.83 -8.45
CA ALA A 20 3.86 4.11 -8.93
C ALA A 20 2.36 4.20 -8.64
N VAL A 21 1.99 5.12 -7.76
CA VAL A 21 0.60 5.34 -7.36
C VAL A 21 -0.01 6.38 -8.28
N ASP A 22 -1.16 6.07 -8.88
CA ASP A 22 -1.91 7.00 -9.71
C ASP A 22 -2.45 8.18 -8.88
N ALA A 23 -2.77 9.29 -9.55
CA ALA A 23 -3.19 10.52 -8.88
C ALA A 23 -4.50 10.38 -8.07
N ASP A 24 -5.33 9.39 -8.41
CA ASP A 24 -6.61 9.10 -7.77
C ASP A 24 -6.52 7.96 -6.75
N PHE A 25 -5.32 7.40 -6.55
CA PHE A 25 -5.02 6.31 -5.63
C PHE A 25 -5.86 5.05 -5.88
N ASP A 26 -6.26 4.81 -7.13
CA ASP A 26 -7.02 3.63 -7.56
C ASP A 26 -6.20 2.35 -7.58
N LEU A 27 -4.87 2.43 -7.57
CA LEU A 27 -4.01 1.27 -7.34
C LEU A 27 -4.43 0.47 -6.09
N PHE A 28 -4.82 1.16 -5.01
CA PHE A 28 -5.24 0.53 -3.76
C PHE A 28 -6.68 -0.01 -3.79
N SER A 29 -7.45 0.30 -4.83
CA SER A 29 -8.75 -0.30 -5.06
C SER A 29 -8.66 -1.58 -5.91
N ARG A 30 -7.48 -1.95 -6.44
CA ARG A 30 -7.29 -3.14 -7.28
C ARG A 30 -6.81 -4.35 -6.48
N ALA A 31 -7.56 -5.45 -6.54
CA ALA A 31 -7.33 -6.63 -5.71
C ALA A 31 -5.95 -7.27 -5.98
N TRP A 32 -5.56 -7.35 -7.26
CA TRP A 32 -4.24 -7.85 -7.66
C TRP A 32 -3.11 -6.97 -7.11
N CYS A 33 -3.22 -5.65 -7.26
CA CYS A 33 -2.19 -4.72 -6.83
C CYS A 33 -1.95 -4.78 -5.31
N VAL A 34 -3.02 -4.79 -4.51
CA VAL A 34 -2.86 -4.87 -3.05
C VAL A 34 -2.32 -6.22 -2.59
N ALA A 35 -2.66 -7.32 -3.28
CA ALA A 35 -2.09 -8.64 -3.02
C ALA A 35 -0.58 -8.68 -3.31
N GLU A 36 -0.14 -8.06 -4.40
CA GLU A 36 1.29 -7.94 -4.74
C GLU A 36 2.07 -7.11 -3.71
N LEU A 37 1.47 -6.04 -3.20
CA LEU A 37 2.10 -5.20 -2.17
C LEU A 37 2.37 -5.99 -0.89
N VAL A 38 1.37 -6.69 -0.38
CA VAL A 38 1.52 -7.51 0.83
C VAL A 38 2.48 -8.67 0.57
N LYS A 39 2.42 -9.30 -0.62
CA LYS A 39 3.33 -10.39 -0.96
C LYS A 39 4.79 -9.96 -1.02
N ALA A 40 5.09 -8.79 -1.59
CA ALA A 40 6.43 -8.24 -1.58
C ALA A 40 6.96 -8.05 -0.14
N LYS A 41 6.11 -7.55 0.76
CA LYS A 41 6.45 -7.38 2.17
C LYS A 41 6.77 -8.71 2.86
N GLU A 42 5.93 -9.74 2.66
CA GLU A 42 6.18 -11.10 3.19
C GLU A 42 7.51 -11.68 2.70
N LEU A 43 7.88 -11.39 1.45
CA LEU A 43 9.12 -11.85 0.83
C LEU A 43 10.33 -10.95 1.18
N ASN A 44 10.18 -9.95 2.05
CA ASN A 44 11.19 -8.96 2.39
C ASN A 44 11.78 -8.22 1.16
N ILE A 45 10.98 -8.06 0.11
CA ILE A 45 11.36 -7.26 -1.06
C ILE A 45 11.24 -5.79 -0.67
N MET A 46 12.33 -5.02 -0.83
CA MET A 46 12.26 -3.58 -0.54
C MET A 46 11.32 -2.88 -1.52
N GLN A 47 10.35 -2.18 -0.96
CA GLN A 47 9.32 -1.44 -1.70
C GLN A 47 9.61 0.06 -1.65
N THR A 48 9.38 0.76 -2.76
CA THR A 48 9.44 2.22 -2.82
C THR A 48 8.21 2.73 -3.55
N MET A 49 7.36 3.48 -2.83
CA MET A 49 6.21 4.15 -3.43
C MET A 49 6.62 5.47 -4.07
N LYS A 50 6.01 5.80 -5.21
CA LYS A 50 6.10 7.09 -5.87
C LYS A 50 4.70 7.66 -5.98
N LEU A 51 4.48 8.82 -5.37
CA LEU A 51 3.20 9.52 -5.37
C LEU A 51 3.25 10.67 -6.38
N HIS A 52 2.12 10.98 -6.98
CA HIS A 52 2.02 12.10 -7.92
C HIS A 52 2.31 13.45 -7.23
N SER A 53 1.61 13.74 -6.14
CA SER A 53 1.85 14.93 -5.32
C SER A 53 1.30 14.79 -3.91
N ASN A 54 1.79 15.64 -3.02
CA ASN A 54 1.37 15.71 -1.64
C ASN A 54 -0.08 16.20 -1.47
N GLU A 55 -0.52 17.12 -2.32
CA GLU A 55 -1.92 17.58 -2.35
C GLU A 55 -2.88 16.42 -2.64
N LYS A 56 -2.55 15.59 -3.64
CA LYS A 56 -3.37 14.42 -4.01
C LYS A 56 -3.43 13.41 -2.87
N LEU A 57 -2.34 13.22 -2.13
CA LEU A 57 -2.31 12.38 -0.94
C LEU A 57 -3.27 12.87 0.14
N ILE A 58 -3.25 14.17 0.46
CA ILE A 58 -4.14 14.76 1.47
C ILE A 58 -5.60 14.55 1.08
N ASN A 59 -5.94 14.86 -0.17
CA ASN A 59 -7.31 14.75 -0.69
C ASN A 59 -7.85 13.31 -0.66
N HIS A 60 -6.97 12.31 -0.71
CA HIS A 60 -7.36 10.90 -0.71
C HIS A 60 -7.08 10.19 0.63
N TRP A 61 -6.63 10.89 1.68
CA TRP A 61 -6.22 10.25 2.94
C TRP A 61 -7.26 9.30 3.53
N LYS A 62 -8.52 9.76 3.62
CA LYS A 62 -9.63 8.96 4.17
C LYS A 62 -9.87 7.67 3.38
N LYS A 63 -9.62 7.68 2.06
CA LYS A 63 -9.70 6.49 1.20
C LYS A 63 -8.62 5.48 1.60
N LEU A 64 -7.39 5.95 1.85
CA LEU A 64 -6.23 5.13 2.18
C LEU A 64 -6.31 4.49 3.57
N GLU A 65 -6.79 5.24 4.56
CA GLU A 65 -6.99 4.74 5.92
C GLU A 65 -7.99 3.57 5.97
N ASN A 66 -8.98 3.59 5.08
CA ASN A 66 -10.09 2.63 5.08
C ASN A 66 -9.97 1.52 4.03
N VAL A 67 -8.80 1.36 3.39
CA VAL A 67 -8.58 0.31 2.39
C VAL A 67 -8.88 -1.07 3.00
N ARG A 68 -9.61 -1.88 2.23
CA ARG A 68 -9.93 -3.28 2.55
C ARG A 68 -9.86 -4.11 1.28
N VAL A 69 -9.11 -5.20 1.31
CA VAL A 69 -8.96 -6.12 0.16
C VAL A 69 -10.30 -6.66 -0.34
N GLN A 70 -11.26 -6.91 0.56
CA GLN A 70 -12.59 -7.39 0.18
C GLN A 70 -13.39 -6.37 -0.64
N LYS A 71 -13.09 -5.07 -0.47
CA LYS A 71 -13.71 -3.98 -1.23
C LYS A 71 -12.98 -3.68 -2.54
N CYS A 72 -11.84 -4.31 -2.80
CA CYS A 72 -11.11 -4.11 -4.05
C CYS A 72 -11.83 -4.74 -5.25
N LEU A 73 -11.54 -4.20 -6.43
CA LEU A 73 -12.05 -4.58 -7.73
C LEU A 73 -11.04 -5.49 -8.44
N ALA A 74 -11.56 -6.37 -9.29
CA ALA A 74 -10.79 -7.09 -10.29
C ALA A 74 -11.57 -7.05 -11.60
N SER A 75 -10.88 -7.06 -12.73
CA SER A 75 -11.53 -7.06 -14.05
C SER A 75 -12.42 -8.29 -14.26
N ARG A 76 -12.05 -9.40 -13.61
CA ARG A 76 -12.78 -10.67 -13.64
C ARG A 76 -13.19 -11.07 -12.21
N PRO A 77 -14.46 -11.38 -11.94
CA PRO A 77 -14.90 -11.79 -10.59
C PRO A 77 -14.15 -13.01 -10.03
N GLU A 78 -13.79 -13.97 -10.89
CA GLU A 78 -13.02 -15.16 -10.55
C GLU A 78 -11.62 -14.83 -10.02
N ASP A 79 -10.97 -13.77 -10.55
CA ASP A 79 -9.68 -13.32 -10.06
C ASP A 79 -9.79 -12.79 -8.63
N LYS A 80 -10.85 -12.02 -8.35
CA LYS A 80 -11.12 -11.52 -6.99
C LYS A 80 -11.36 -12.69 -6.04
N ALA A 81 -12.17 -13.67 -6.44
CA ALA A 81 -12.43 -14.86 -5.63
C ALA A 81 -11.12 -15.63 -5.33
N LEU A 82 -10.27 -15.82 -6.34
CA LEU A 82 -8.98 -16.48 -6.20
C LEU A 82 -8.02 -15.73 -5.27
N ILE A 83 -7.95 -14.40 -5.35
CA ILE A 83 -7.13 -13.60 -4.44
C ILE A 83 -7.65 -13.73 -3.01
N LEU A 84 -8.95 -13.57 -2.82
CA LEU A 84 -9.56 -13.63 -1.50
C LEU A 84 -9.43 -15.01 -0.86
N SER A 85 -9.51 -16.10 -1.66
CA SER A 85 -9.35 -17.47 -1.15
C SER A 85 -7.92 -17.78 -0.68
N LYS A 86 -6.92 -17.03 -1.14
CA LYS A 86 -5.53 -17.18 -0.70
C LYS A 86 -5.22 -16.45 0.61
N ILE A 87 -6.12 -15.61 1.09
CA ILE A 87 -5.89 -14.79 2.28
C ILE A 87 -6.45 -15.52 3.50
N PRO A 88 -5.60 -16.01 4.42
CA PRO A 88 -6.06 -16.78 5.58
C PRO A 88 -6.79 -15.91 6.61
N SER A 89 -6.41 -14.62 6.71
CA SER A 89 -7.03 -13.67 7.63
C SER A 89 -7.12 -12.30 6.98
N PHE A 90 -8.34 -11.87 6.64
CA PHE A 90 -8.57 -10.54 6.09
C PHE A 90 -8.21 -9.43 7.07
N THR A 91 -8.36 -9.66 8.38
CA THR A 91 -7.99 -8.69 9.40
C THR A 91 -6.49 -8.44 9.41
N ALA A 92 -5.69 -9.51 9.43
CA ALA A 92 -4.23 -9.41 9.37
C ALA A 92 -3.78 -8.78 8.05
N PHE A 93 -4.32 -9.24 6.93
CA PHE A 93 -4.00 -8.71 5.60
C PHE A 93 -4.29 -7.21 5.49
N ASN A 94 -5.48 -6.76 5.91
CA ASN A 94 -5.85 -5.35 5.85
C ASN A 94 -5.00 -4.49 6.80
N LYS A 95 -4.58 -5.04 7.94
CA LYS A 95 -3.65 -4.36 8.86
C LYS A 95 -2.29 -4.16 8.19
N GLU A 96 -1.71 -5.22 7.63
CA GLU A 96 -0.42 -5.16 6.92
C GLU A 96 -0.48 -4.19 5.73
N LEU A 97 -1.54 -4.26 4.92
CA LEU A 97 -1.75 -3.37 3.80
C LEU A 97 -1.77 -1.90 4.24
N ARG A 98 -2.51 -1.56 5.31
CA ARG A 98 -2.56 -0.19 5.83
C ARG A 98 -1.21 0.25 6.39
N GLN A 99 -0.53 -0.61 7.15
CA GLN A 99 0.79 -0.30 7.69
C GLN A 99 1.80 -0.02 6.56
N LEU A 100 1.74 -0.79 5.47
CA LEU A 100 2.59 -0.61 4.30
C LEU A 100 2.32 0.74 3.61
N ILE A 101 1.06 1.08 3.38
CA ILE A 101 0.64 2.36 2.78
C ILE A 101 1.08 3.53 3.67
N LEU A 102 0.71 3.50 4.96
CA LEU A 102 0.99 4.59 5.90
C LEU A 102 2.48 4.75 6.18
N GLY A 103 3.22 3.65 6.33
CA GLY A 103 4.68 3.70 6.55
C GLY A 103 5.43 4.26 5.35
N SER A 104 4.99 3.90 4.13
CA SER A 104 5.57 4.44 2.89
C SER A 104 5.30 5.93 2.73
N ILE A 105 4.10 6.38 3.12
CA ILE A 105 3.72 7.80 3.12
C ILE A 105 4.52 8.57 4.18
N GLN A 106 4.70 8.02 5.37
CA GLN A 106 5.43 8.71 6.43
C GLN A 106 6.90 8.93 6.03
N GLY A 107 7.57 7.94 5.44
CA GLY A 107 8.91 8.15 4.90
C GLY A 107 8.98 9.21 3.79
N TRP A 108 7.90 9.35 3.01
CA TRP A 108 7.77 10.42 2.02
C TRP A 108 7.56 11.79 2.67
N VAL A 109 6.69 11.88 3.68
CA VAL A 109 6.44 13.13 4.39
C VAL A 109 7.67 13.56 5.17
N ASP A 110 8.36 12.66 5.87
CA ASP A 110 9.60 12.97 6.60
C ASP A 110 10.70 13.46 5.62
N GLY A 111 10.79 12.88 4.41
CA GLY A 111 11.66 13.37 3.34
C GLY A 111 11.21 14.71 2.74
N ALA A 112 9.90 14.98 2.74
CA ALA A 112 9.27 16.20 2.26
C ALA A 112 9.00 17.22 3.37
N GLU A 113 9.39 16.99 4.63
CA GLU A 113 9.21 17.91 5.78
C GLU A 113 10.09 19.17 5.65
N GLN A 114 10.79 19.33 4.53
CA GLN A 114 11.14 20.65 3.97
C GLN A 114 9.91 21.47 3.50
N CYS A 115 8.68 20.93 3.55
CA CYS A 115 7.43 21.59 3.19
C CYS A 115 6.44 21.59 4.38
N ASP A 116 6.35 22.73 5.08
CA ASP A 116 5.63 22.97 6.34
C ASP A 116 4.17 22.48 6.43
N HIS A 117 3.46 22.35 5.31
CA HIS A 117 2.02 22.07 5.31
C HIS A 117 1.68 20.60 5.63
N LEU A 118 2.51 19.66 5.18
CA LEU A 118 2.29 18.21 5.36
C LEU A 118 2.63 17.73 6.76
N GLY A 119 3.70 18.30 7.33
CA GLY A 119 4.09 18.02 8.71
C GLY A 119 2.98 18.35 9.70
N ARG A 120 2.14 19.37 9.43
CA ARG A 120 0.98 19.71 10.27
C ARG A 120 -0.17 18.70 10.14
N ILE A 121 -0.46 18.23 8.93
CA ILE A 121 -1.51 17.23 8.70
C ILE A 121 -1.11 15.89 9.34
N VAL A 122 0.12 15.41 9.11
CA VAL A 122 0.61 14.16 9.71
C VAL A 122 0.71 14.28 11.24
N ARG A 123 1.11 15.43 11.80
CA ARG A 123 1.09 15.67 13.26
C ARG A 123 -0.32 15.74 13.82
N SER A 124 -1.27 16.34 13.11
CA SER A 124 -2.68 16.37 13.52
C SER A 124 -3.28 14.96 13.51
N ILE A 125 -2.92 14.14 12.52
CA ILE A 125 -3.32 12.74 12.42
C ILE A 125 -2.69 11.88 13.53
N LYS A 126 -1.40 12.06 13.86
CA LYS A 126 -0.76 11.38 15.00
C LYS A 126 -1.43 11.69 16.35
N ARG A 127 -2.05 12.86 16.50
CA ARG A 127 -2.78 13.25 17.72
C ARG A 127 -4.20 12.67 17.81
N GLN A 128 -4.72 12.05 16.75
CA GLN A 128 -6.07 11.46 16.70
C GLN A 128 -6.05 9.91 16.63
N GLY A 129 -4.96 9.25 17.03
CA GLY A 129 -4.91 7.79 17.23
C GLY A 129 -5.67 7.33 18.48
N PRO A 130 -6.17 6.08 18.52
CA PRO A 130 -7.52 5.74 18.97
C PRO A 130 -7.72 5.85 20.48
N SER A 131 -8.95 6.19 20.86
CA SER A 131 -9.51 5.97 22.20
C SER A 131 -9.53 4.50 22.58
#